data_AF-A0A485AGJ1-F1
#
_entry.id   AF-A0A485AGJ1-F1
#
_cell.length_a   1.000
_cell.length_b   1.000
_cell.length_c   1.000
_cell.angle_alpha   90.00
_cell.angle_beta   90.00
_cell.angle_gamma   90.00
#
_symmetry.space_group_name_H-M   'P 1'
#
loop_
_entity.id
_entity.type
_entity.pdbx_description
1 polymer ?
#
loop_
_entity_poly.entity_id
_entity_poly.type
_entity_poly.pdbx_seq_one_letter_code
_entity_poly.pdbx_strand_id
1 'polypeptide(L)'
;MTDFTGDIELLLVPIQAWLRIHQADIMTTDEGRKKGFTYFADINSNDSADISISLMLTERTLVRDEGDTLHIETVPEPQPPEPVTRPLELYVNGEKVSQWDE
;
A
#
# COMPACT_ATOMS: atom_id res chain seq x y z
N MET A 1 -20.60 0.86 -8.39
CA MET A 1 -20.97 1.73 -9.53
C MET A 1 -21.88 0.92 -10.43
N THR A 2 -22.97 1.50 -10.91
CA THR A 2 -23.91 0.82 -11.80
C THR A 2 -23.80 1.38 -13.22
N ASP A 3 -24.15 0.57 -14.22
CA ASP A 3 -24.24 0.96 -15.63
C ASP A 3 -22.97 1.61 -16.22
N PHE A 4 -21.79 1.12 -15.84
CA PHE A 4 -20.52 1.63 -16.36
C PHE A 4 -20.25 1.12 -17.77
N THR A 5 -19.98 2.03 -18.70
CA THR A 5 -19.76 1.74 -20.13
C THR A 5 -18.32 2.02 -20.59
N GLY A 6 -17.45 2.46 -19.66
CA GLY A 6 -16.04 2.72 -19.95
C GLY A 6 -15.16 1.47 -19.87
N ASP A 7 -13.89 1.64 -20.21
CA ASP A 7 -12.88 0.61 -19.94
C ASP A 7 -12.65 0.49 -18.42
N ILE A 8 -12.66 -0.75 -17.91
CA ILE A 8 -12.42 -1.07 -16.49
C ILE A 8 -11.06 -0.54 -16.00
N GLU A 9 -10.07 -0.44 -16.89
CA GLU A 9 -8.74 0.09 -16.59
C GLU A 9 -8.78 1.56 -16.13
N LEU A 10 -9.80 2.33 -16.55
CA LEU A 10 -10.02 3.70 -16.10
C LEU A 10 -10.32 3.78 -14.58
N LEU A 11 -10.73 2.67 -13.97
CA LEU A 11 -10.92 2.54 -12.53
C LEU A 11 -9.73 1.87 -11.86
N LEU A 12 -9.26 0.75 -12.43
CA LEU A 12 -8.25 -0.09 -11.77
C LEU A 12 -6.88 0.60 -11.70
N VAL A 13 -6.48 1.31 -12.75
CA VAL A 13 -5.14 1.95 -12.81
C VAL A 13 -5.01 3.07 -11.77
N PRO A 14 -5.93 4.06 -11.67
CA PRO A 14 -5.83 5.10 -10.66
C PRO A 14 -5.87 4.56 -9.22
N ILE A 15 -6.69 3.53 -8.97
CA ILE A 15 -6.77 2.89 -7.64
C ILE A 15 -5.45 2.22 -7.29
N GLN A 16 -4.88 1.41 -8.20
CA GLN A 16 -3.58 0.78 -7.95
C GLN A 16 -2.45 1.79 -7.75
N ALA A 17 -2.45 2.89 -8.51
CA ALA A 17 -1.48 3.97 -8.33
C ALA A 17 -1.59 4.62 -6.95
N TRP A 18 -2.81 4.84 -6.46
CA TRP A 18 -3.07 5.37 -5.11
C TRP A 18 -2.63 4.38 -4.02
N LEU A 19 -3.00 3.10 -4.14
CA LEU A 19 -2.65 2.07 -3.16
C LEU A 19 -1.14 1.89 -3.02
N ARG A 20 -0.37 2.04 -4.10
CA ARG A 20 1.10 1.95 -4.05
C ARG A 20 1.72 2.97 -3.07
N ILE A 21 1.12 4.14 -2.93
CA ILE A 21 1.63 5.24 -2.09
C ILE A 21 0.99 5.17 -0.70
N HIS A 22 -0.31 4.87 -0.64
CA HIS A 22 -1.11 5.06 0.55
C HIS A 22 -1.48 3.77 1.29
N GLN A 23 -1.24 2.59 0.71
CA GLN A 23 -1.56 1.27 1.28
C GLN A 23 -0.57 0.21 0.75
N ALA A 24 0.74 0.44 0.95
CA ALA A 24 1.79 -0.37 0.33
C ALA A 24 1.78 -1.84 0.78
N ASP A 25 1.25 -2.12 1.97
CA ASP A 25 1.09 -3.46 2.54
C ASP A 25 0.13 -4.35 1.73
N ILE A 26 -0.92 -3.76 1.14
CA ILE A 26 -1.82 -4.45 0.20
C ILE A 26 -1.03 -4.99 -1.00
N MET A 27 -0.02 -4.25 -1.46
CA MET A 27 0.75 -4.60 -2.65
C MET A 27 1.96 -5.49 -2.34
N THR A 28 2.44 -5.50 -1.09
CA THR A 28 3.74 -6.11 -0.72
C THR A 28 3.62 -7.39 0.12
N THR A 29 2.49 -7.62 0.79
CA THR A 29 2.28 -8.82 1.61
C THR A 29 1.46 -9.88 0.86
N ASP A 30 1.67 -11.17 1.18
CA ASP A 30 0.90 -12.27 0.57
C ASP A 30 -0.61 -12.18 0.88
N GLU A 31 -0.98 -11.79 2.10
CA GLU A 31 -2.38 -11.60 2.49
C GLU A 31 -2.97 -10.35 1.82
N GLY A 32 -2.22 -9.24 1.82
CA GLY A 32 -2.62 -8.00 1.15
C GLY A 32 -2.89 -8.22 -0.34
N ARG A 33 -2.00 -8.93 -1.04
CA ARG A 33 -2.18 -9.21 -2.48
C ARG A 33 -3.37 -10.11 -2.79
N LYS A 34 -3.77 -10.97 -1.84
CA LYS A 34 -4.91 -11.89 -2.01
C LYS A 34 -6.25 -11.24 -1.66
N LYS A 35 -6.27 -10.30 -0.70
CA LYS A 35 -7.52 -9.83 -0.08
C LYS A 35 -7.68 -8.32 0.00
N GLY A 36 -6.59 -7.56 -0.12
CA GLY A 36 -6.55 -6.13 0.15
C GLY A 36 -7.17 -5.27 -0.95
N PHE A 37 -7.16 -5.75 -2.20
CA PHE A 37 -7.87 -5.13 -3.31
C PHE A 37 -8.57 -6.21 -4.14
N THR A 38 -9.90 -6.18 -4.14
CA THR A 38 -10.73 -7.06 -4.97
C THR A 38 -11.78 -6.26 -5.71
N TYR A 39 -12.17 -6.75 -6.88
CA TYR A 39 -13.27 -6.18 -7.63
C TYR A 39 -14.15 -7.28 -8.21
N PHE A 40 -15.40 -6.93 -8.45
CA PHE A 40 -16.39 -7.77 -9.10
C PHE A 40 -17.09 -6.93 -10.17
N ALA A 41 -17.24 -7.48 -11.36
CA ALA A 41 -17.96 -6.85 -12.46
C ALA A 41 -19.08 -7.79 -12.90
N ASP A 42 -20.33 -7.33 -12.79
CA ASP A 42 -21.49 -7.98 -13.38
C ASP A 42 -21.77 -7.35 -14.74
N ILE A 43 -21.85 -8.16 -15.78
CA ILE A 43 -21.98 -7.66 -17.16
C ILE A 43 -23.46 -7.62 -17.54
N ASN A 44 -23.94 -6.41 -17.87
CA ASN A 44 -25.33 -6.16 -18.21
C ASN A 44 -25.57 -6.40 -19.71
N SER A 45 -26.84 -6.57 -20.10
CA SER A 45 -27.25 -6.85 -21.50
C SER A 45 -27.20 -5.64 -22.44
N ASN A 46 -26.99 -4.44 -21.89
CA ASN A 46 -26.93 -3.15 -22.58
C ASN A 46 -25.48 -2.65 -22.78
N ASP A 47 -24.50 -3.56 -22.86
CA ASP A 47 -23.07 -3.26 -22.98
C ASP A 47 -22.52 -2.38 -21.83
N SER A 48 -23.14 -2.45 -20.65
CA SER A 48 -22.62 -1.84 -19.42
C SER A 48 -22.23 -2.90 -18.39
N ALA A 49 -21.60 -2.47 -17.31
CA ALA A 49 -21.26 -3.34 -16.19
C ALA A 49 -21.55 -2.66 -14.84
N ASP A 50 -22.04 -3.45 -13.89
CA ASP A 50 -22.12 -3.07 -12.49
C ASP A 50 -20.84 -3.51 -11.78
N ILE A 51 -20.09 -2.53 -11.28
CA ILE A 51 -18.75 -2.74 -10.73
C ILE A 51 -18.76 -2.50 -9.23
N SER A 52 -18.34 -3.50 -8.46
CA SER A 52 -18.07 -3.41 -7.03
C SER A 52 -16.56 -3.49 -6.80
N ILE A 53 -16.05 -2.61 -5.95
CA ILE A 53 -14.63 -2.57 -5.57
C ILE A 53 -14.57 -2.63 -4.05
N SER A 54 -13.73 -3.51 -3.53
CA SER A 54 -13.48 -3.68 -2.09
C SER A 54 -12.01 -3.42 -1.79
N LEU A 55 -11.77 -2.59 -0.77
CA LEU A 55 -10.44 -2.19 -0.30
C LEU A 55 -10.34 -2.42 1.20
N MET A 56 -9.26 -3.07 1.63
CA MET A 56 -8.94 -3.18 3.06
C MET A 56 -7.92 -2.10 3.41
N LEU A 57 -8.37 -1.04 4.08
CA LEU A 57 -7.51 0.10 4.45
C LEU A 57 -6.96 -0.05 5.87
N THR A 58 -5.74 0.44 6.10
CA THR A 58 -5.02 0.37 7.38
C THR A 58 -4.85 1.71 8.09
N GLU A 59 -5.68 2.71 7.75
CA GLU A 59 -5.61 4.11 8.23
C GLU A 59 -5.10 4.24 9.68
N ARG A 60 -3.96 4.91 9.84
CA ARG A 60 -3.29 5.04 11.14
C ARG A 60 -3.72 6.28 11.89
N THR A 61 -4.14 6.06 13.12
CA THR A 61 -4.46 7.13 14.07
C THR A 61 -3.51 7.06 15.26
N LEU A 62 -2.82 8.16 15.53
CA LEU A 62 -2.04 8.34 16.75
C LEU A 62 -2.92 8.97 17.82
N VAL A 63 -2.85 8.42 19.03
CA VAL A 63 -3.49 8.98 20.22
C VAL A 63 -2.38 9.38 21.19
N ARG A 64 -2.40 10.64 21.63
CA ARG A 64 -1.47 11.19 22.63
C ARG A 64 -2.25 11.62 23.86
N ASP A 65 -1.67 11.38 25.03
CA ASP A 65 -2.21 11.82 26.31
C ASP A 65 -1.45 13.07 26.76
N GLU A 66 -2.16 14.18 26.93
CA GLU A 66 -1.63 15.45 27.42
C GLU A 66 -2.44 15.89 28.66
N GLY A 67 -2.02 15.38 29.83
CA GLY A 67 -2.63 15.70 31.11
C GLY A 67 -3.99 15.03 31.28
N ASP A 68 -5.06 15.84 31.25
CA ASP A 68 -6.46 15.35 31.32
C ASP A 68 -7.13 15.31 29.93
N THR A 69 -6.35 15.42 28.84
CA THR A 69 -6.87 15.50 27.47
C THR A 69 -6.23 14.50 26.53
N LEU A 70 -7.03 13.96 25.60
CA LEU A 70 -6.58 13.08 24.53
C LEU A 70 -6.53 13.85 23.21
N HIS A 71 -5.39 13.78 22.53
CA HIS A 71 -5.18 14.35 21.20
C HIS A 71 -5.09 13.23 20.17
N ILE A 72 -5.86 13.37 19.09
CA ILE A 72 -5.97 12.40 18.01
C ILE A 72 -5.40 13.02 16.73
N GLU A 73 -4.52 12.30 16.06
CA GLU A 73 -3.95 12.70 14.76
C GLU A 73 -3.95 11.52 13.79
N THR A 74 -4.57 11.71 12.62
CA THR A 74 -4.46 10.75 11.52
C THR A 74 -3.15 10.98 10.79
N VAL A 75 -2.32 9.93 10.71
CA VAL A 75 -0.99 10.01 10.07
C VAL A 75 -0.95 9.19 8.78
N PRO A 76 -0.12 9.57 7.81
CA PRO A 76 0.07 8.79 6.58
C PRO A 76 0.61 7.38 6.87
N GLU A 77 0.38 6.45 5.94
CA GLU A 77 1.02 5.13 6.01
C GLU A 77 2.55 5.24 5.91
N PRO A 78 3.29 4.37 6.63
CA PRO A 78 4.73 4.26 6.45
C PRO A 78 5.05 3.93 4.99
N GLN A 79 5.95 4.70 4.41
CA GLN A 79 6.46 4.38 3.09
C GLN A 79 7.38 3.15 3.17
N PRO A 80 7.46 2.33 2.11
CA PRO A 80 8.45 1.26 2.03
C PRO A 80 9.85 1.81 2.34
N PRO A 81 10.72 1.04 3.02
CA PRO A 81 12.10 1.47 3.24
C PRO A 81 12.77 1.75 1.89
N GLU A 82 13.56 2.82 1.83
CA GLU A 82 14.37 3.07 0.65
C GLU A 82 15.31 1.87 0.40
N PRO A 83 15.62 1.54 -0.87
CA PRO A 83 16.61 0.54 -1.19
C PRO A 83 17.94 0.92 -0.53
N VAL A 84 18.30 0.24 0.55
CA VAL A 84 19.60 0.43 1.18
C VAL A 84 20.64 -0.30 0.35
N THR A 85 21.63 0.44 -0.17
CA THR A 85 22.85 -0.19 -0.67
C THR A 85 23.56 -0.76 0.55
N ARG A 86 23.51 -2.08 0.74
CA ARG A 86 24.20 -2.71 1.86
C ARG A 86 25.71 -2.51 1.68
N PRO A 87 26.44 -2.06 2.71
CA PRO A 87 27.89 -2.00 2.62
C PRO A 87 28.43 -3.43 2.46
N LEU A 88 29.23 -3.65 1.41
CA LEU A 88 29.84 -4.95 1.11
C LEU A 88 30.99 -5.29 2.06
N GLU A 89 31.58 -4.29 2.70
CA GLU A 89 32.73 -4.44 3.57
C GLU A 89 32.57 -3.61 4.84
N LEU A 90 33.05 -4.15 5.96
CA LEU A 90 33.14 -3.46 7.24
C LEU A 90 34.61 -3.28 7.63
N TYR A 91 34.97 -2.04 7.95
CA TYR A 91 36.29 -1.67 8.45
C TYR A 91 36.20 -1.12 9.87
N VAL A 92 37.07 -1.58 10.76
CA VAL A 92 37.21 -1.02 12.12
C VAL A 92 38.68 -0.59 12.29
N ASN A 93 38.91 0.68 12.62
CA ASN A 93 40.26 1.27 12.72
C ASN A 93 41.12 1.13 11.45
N GLY A 94 40.48 1.07 10.27
CA GLY A 94 41.16 0.89 8.99
C GLY A 94 41.48 -0.56 8.63
N GLU A 95 41.18 -1.53 9.50
CA GLU A 95 41.32 -2.95 9.21
C GLU A 95 39.99 -3.53 8.72
N LYS A 96 40.03 -4.31 7.64
CA LYS A 96 38.86 -5.00 7.10
C LYS A 96 38.49 -6.16 8.03
N VAL A 97 37.33 -6.07 8.67
CA VAL A 97 36.85 -7.07 9.63
C VAL A 97 35.70 -7.92 9.12
N SER A 98 35.02 -7.51 8.05
CA SER A 98 33.98 -8.34 7.41
C SER A 98 33.80 -7.99 5.93
N GLN A 99 33.34 -8.96 5.15
CA GLN A 99 32.91 -8.82 3.77
C GLN A 99 31.69 -9.71 3.54
N TRP A 100 30.73 -9.22 2.77
CA TRP A 100 29.57 -9.97 2.32
C TRP A 100 29.52 -10.03 0.80
N ASP A 101 29.09 -11.17 0.28
CA ASP A 101 28.78 -11.37 -1.14
C ASP A 101 27.34 -10.88 -1.43
N GLU A 102 27.09 -10.52 -2.69
CA GLU A 102 25.76 -10.08 -3.18
C GLU A 102 24.77 -11.24 -3.35
#